data_AF-A0A8T2PEL3-F1
#
_entry.id   AF-A0A8T2PEL3-F1
#
_cell.length_a   1.000
_cell.length_b   1.000
_cell.length_c   1.000
_cell.angle_alpha   90.00
_cell.angle_beta   90.00
_cell.angle_gamma   90.00
#
_symmetry.space_group_name_H-M   'P 1'
#
loop_
_entity.id
_entity.type
_entity.pdbx_description
1 polymer ?
#
loop_
_entity_poly.entity_id
_entity_poly.type
_entity_poly.pdbx_seq_one_letter_code
_entity_poly.pdbx_strand_id
1 'polypeptide(L)'
;MWGNLSKYSPLFLLLALSGLILLLRNIQTLEMLPLVFPTLSQQKFNCQTVLALHQLQSRLDSAFRSVGPLLVDRNQTYCGLLGPDLTADEAAEERHLLESIAWPEPRLYAAPLHQSSDPSRSFFVILSSGGEWRVGGQLEALVHMHDFHGRPKRHGGDFLLARLWSPELRAGVAGRVVDHQNGFYSVLFWLPWAGPAQVDVTMVHSSEAVQVLRRLREERPDRVYFKSLFRSGYFSETTVCNLCLPGSHPLCNYTDRHTGEPWFCYKPKLLECDTRINHAKGGYLKNLLTSQEELLFQSDINIKVPIQVSGSDRVIVLPERREKVYLEKTVNADAAMFRPSGFYYQDAWHALGGLSVQQFNETSAITECLQGKVVHMYGDSTARQWFEYLNTFVPDLKEFNLGSPKNVGPYLSVDSEHNILLKYRCHGPPIRFSTVAASELRYVANELAGLPGGPDTVILVTVWSHFSTFPVEVYIRRLRNIRRAILQLLDRAPKTLVFIRTANLQALDPEVSLFNSDWFSLQLDTVLRAMFKGLPVILVDAWEMTLAHSLPHELHPQPIIVKNMINVFLSHICPDRKKH
;
A
#
# COMPACT_ATOMS: atom_id res chain seq x y z
N MET A 1 43.24 -57.86 12.08
CA MET A 1 42.40 -57.68 10.88
C MET A 1 42.01 -56.21 10.73
N TRP A 2 42.91 -55.34 10.28
CA TRP A 2 42.59 -53.99 9.76
C TRP A 2 43.85 -53.40 9.11
N GLY A 3 44.09 -53.82 7.87
CA GLY A 3 45.21 -53.33 7.07
C GLY A 3 44.84 -53.42 5.61
N ASN A 4 43.94 -52.54 5.15
CA ASN A 4 43.82 -52.09 3.75
C ASN A 4 42.61 -51.16 3.48
N LEU A 5 42.22 -50.29 4.42
CA LEU A 5 41.17 -49.29 4.15
C LEU A 5 41.66 -48.15 3.22
N SER A 6 42.98 -47.97 3.07
CA SER A 6 43.57 -46.94 2.20
C SER A 6 43.30 -47.17 0.70
N LYS A 7 43.18 -48.44 0.25
CA LYS A 7 42.95 -48.77 -1.18
C LYS A 7 41.55 -48.42 -1.69
N TYR A 8 40.57 -48.23 -0.82
CA TYR A 8 39.19 -47.92 -1.19
C TYR A 8 38.82 -46.44 -0.99
N SER A 9 39.71 -45.65 -0.39
CA SER A 9 39.55 -44.20 -0.21
C SER A 9 39.19 -43.46 -1.51
N PRO A 10 39.86 -43.69 -2.66
CA PRO A 10 39.49 -43.01 -3.90
C PRO A 10 38.12 -43.45 -4.45
N LEU A 11 37.68 -44.68 -4.19
CA LEU A 11 36.37 -45.18 -4.61
C LEU A 11 35.23 -44.51 -3.82
N PHE A 12 35.41 -44.34 -2.50
CA PHE A 12 34.47 -43.61 -1.65
C PHE A 12 34.40 -42.13 -2.01
N LEU A 13 35.52 -41.50 -2.35
CA LEU A 13 35.57 -40.11 -2.80
C LEU A 13 34.84 -39.93 -4.13
N LEU A 14 34.96 -40.90 -5.06
CA LEU A 14 34.26 -40.88 -6.34
C LEU A 14 32.74 -41.06 -6.18
N LEU A 15 32.32 -41.96 -5.27
CA LEU A 15 30.90 -42.16 -4.94
C LEU A 15 30.29 -40.93 -4.24
N ALA A 16 31.04 -40.28 -3.34
CA ALA A 16 30.61 -39.05 -2.70
C ALA A 16 30.49 -37.88 -3.70
N LEU A 17 31.44 -37.74 -4.63
CA LEU A 17 31.36 -36.73 -5.69
C LEU A 17 30.20 -37.01 -6.65
N SER A 18 29.97 -38.27 -7.03
CA SER A 18 28.84 -38.70 -7.85
C SER A 18 27.51 -38.36 -7.17
N GLY A 19 27.38 -38.65 -5.88
CA GLY A 19 26.21 -38.29 -5.08
C GLY A 19 25.99 -36.78 -5.00
N LEU A 20 27.05 -35.99 -4.79
CA LEU A 20 26.98 -34.54 -4.75
C LEU A 20 26.57 -33.94 -6.10
N ILE A 21 27.11 -34.47 -7.22
CA ILE A 21 26.75 -34.05 -8.58
C ILE A 21 25.29 -34.38 -8.88
N LEU A 22 24.81 -35.58 -8.52
CA LEU A 22 23.39 -35.95 -8.66
C LEU A 22 22.47 -35.05 -7.84
N LEU A 23 22.89 -34.68 -6.63
CA LEU A 23 22.14 -33.79 -5.74
C LEU A 23 22.08 -32.36 -6.30
N LEU A 24 23.21 -31.82 -6.75
CA LEU A 24 23.29 -30.50 -7.40
C LEU A 24 22.50 -30.46 -8.72
N ARG A 25 22.55 -31.55 -9.49
CA ARG A 25 21.77 -31.68 -10.73
C ARG A 25 20.27 -31.71 -10.44
N ASN A 26 19.83 -32.43 -9.41
CA ASN A 26 18.43 -32.45 -8.98
C ASN A 26 17.95 -31.12 -8.39
N ILE A 27 18.81 -30.37 -7.70
CA ILE A 27 18.49 -29.01 -7.22
C ILE A 27 18.30 -28.06 -8.41
N GLN A 28 19.14 -28.14 -9.45
CA GLN A 28 18.96 -27.36 -10.68
C GLN A 28 17.69 -27.74 -11.47
N THR A 29 17.24 -29.00 -11.42
CA THR A 29 15.96 -29.40 -12.03
C THR A 29 14.73 -28.91 -11.25
N LEU A 30 14.86 -28.64 -9.95
CA LEU A 30 13.79 -28.11 -9.09
C LEU A 30 13.64 -26.58 -9.19
N GLU A 31 14.69 -25.84 -9.55
CA GLU A 31 14.63 -24.38 -9.76
C GLU A 31 14.06 -23.97 -11.14
N MET A 32 13.94 -24.89 -12.10
CA MET A 32 13.50 -24.59 -13.48
C MET A 32 12.03 -24.97 -13.78
N LEU A 33 11.30 -25.57 -12.84
CA LEU A 33 9.92 -26.03 -13.09
C LEU A 33 8.83 -24.93 -13.18
N PRO A 34 8.99 -23.67 -12.72
CA PRO A 34 7.95 -22.66 -12.93
C PRO A 34 7.97 -21.98 -14.31
N LEU A 35 8.97 -22.23 -15.17
CA LEU A 35 9.22 -21.40 -16.36
C LEU A 35 8.92 -22.06 -17.72
N VAL A 36 8.47 -23.33 -17.78
CA VAL A 36 8.36 -24.04 -19.08
C VAL A 36 7.01 -24.72 -19.37
N PHE A 37 6.11 -24.96 -18.40
CA PHE A 37 4.82 -25.62 -18.68
C PHE A 37 3.64 -25.03 -17.88
N PRO A 38 2.72 -24.25 -18.50
CA PRO A 38 1.60 -23.60 -17.78
C PRO A 38 0.38 -24.50 -17.51
N THR A 39 0.41 -25.80 -17.82
CA THR A 39 -0.80 -26.64 -17.74
C THR A 39 -0.48 -28.07 -17.30
N LEU A 40 -0.39 -28.31 -16.00
CA LEU A 40 -0.57 -29.64 -15.39
C LEU A 40 -1.02 -29.47 -13.93
N SER A 41 -2.34 -29.55 -13.73
CA SER A 41 -3.06 -30.05 -12.54
C SER A 41 -2.34 -30.00 -11.18
N GLN A 42 -2.74 -29.02 -10.34
CA GLN A 42 -2.47 -29.00 -8.90
C GLN A 42 -2.97 -30.27 -8.21
N GLN A 43 -2.06 -31.10 -7.70
CA GLN A 43 -2.39 -32.09 -6.68
C GLN A 43 -2.54 -31.35 -5.34
N LYS A 44 -3.78 -31.22 -4.85
CA LYS A 44 -4.09 -30.69 -3.51
C LYS A 44 -3.45 -31.58 -2.44
N PHE A 45 -2.44 -31.07 -1.74
CA PHE A 45 -1.93 -31.74 -0.55
C PHE A 45 -2.83 -31.41 0.66
N ASN A 46 -3.20 -32.44 1.42
CA ASN A 46 -3.97 -32.32 2.65
C ASN A 46 -3.13 -31.62 3.75
N CYS A 47 -3.75 -30.74 4.54
CA CYS A 47 -3.15 -30.02 5.68
C CYS A 47 -2.40 -30.97 6.65
N GLN A 48 -2.89 -32.21 6.82
CA GLN A 48 -2.25 -33.23 7.65
C GLN A 48 -0.88 -33.68 7.09
N THR A 49 -0.70 -33.70 5.77
CA THR A 49 0.55 -34.09 5.11
C THR A 49 1.62 -33.00 5.24
N VAL A 50 1.21 -31.74 5.17
CA VAL A 50 2.08 -30.57 5.39
C VAL A 50 2.54 -30.51 6.84
N LEU A 51 1.65 -30.78 7.80
CA LEU A 51 1.98 -30.86 9.23
C LEU A 51 3.00 -31.95 9.56
N ALA A 52 2.88 -33.13 8.94
CA ALA A 52 3.81 -34.25 9.14
C ALA A 52 5.23 -33.95 8.61
N LEU A 53 5.32 -33.28 7.45
CA LEU A 53 6.60 -32.84 6.87
C LEU A 53 7.29 -31.77 7.75
N HIS A 54 6.52 -30.83 8.30
CA HIS A 54 7.06 -29.82 9.22
C HIS A 54 7.52 -30.38 10.57
N GLN A 55 6.86 -31.41 11.11
CA GLN A 55 7.33 -32.09 12.33
C GLN A 55 8.70 -32.73 12.13
N LEU A 56 8.98 -33.27 10.94
CA LEU A 56 10.28 -33.85 10.62
C LEU A 56 11.38 -32.77 10.52
N GLN A 57 11.05 -31.63 9.92
CA GLN A 57 11.98 -30.51 9.73
C GLN A 57 12.32 -29.79 11.05
N SER A 58 11.33 -29.63 11.94
CA SER A 58 11.54 -29.05 13.28
C SER A 58 12.51 -29.85 14.16
N ARG A 59 12.60 -31.17 13.97
CA ARG A 59 13.55 -32.03 14.68
C ARG A 59 14.99 -31.79 14.22
N LEU A 60 15.19 -31.45 12.94
CA LEU A 60 16.52 -31.16 12.37
C LEU A 60 17.01 -29.76 12.78
N ASP A 61 16.13 -28.77 12.83
CA ASP A 61 16.48 -27.39 13.22
C ASP A 61 16.83 -27.24 14.70
N SER A 62 16.29 -28.12 15.56
CA SER A 62 16.61 -28.13 17.00
C SER A 62 18.06 -28.52 17.32
N ALA A 63 18.76 -29.15 16.37
CA ALA A 63 20.13 -29.62 16.56
C ALA A 63 21.20 -28.54 16.29
N PHE A 64 20.84 -27.38 15.73
CA PHE A 64 21.83 -26.42 15.18
C PHE A 64 21.67 -24.94 15.59
N ARG A 65 21.05 -24.60 16.73
CA ARG A 65 21.01 -23.19 17.19
C ARG A 65 21.81 -22.96 18.48
N SER A 66 22.88 -22.16 18.35
CA SER A 66 23.41 -21.31 19.42
C SER A 66 23.16 -19.84 19.03
N VAL A 67 23.15 -18.97 20.05
CA VAL A 67 22.85 -17.52 20.08
C VAL A 67 21.39 -17.20 20.43
N GLY A 68 21.21 -16.80 21.70
CA GLY A 68 19.94 -16.36 22.28
C GLY A 68 19.62 -14.89 21.97
N PRO A 69 18.36 -14.46 22.17
CA PRO A 69 17.90 -13.12 21.84
C PRO A 69 18.37 -12.09 22.89
N LEU A 70 18.95 -10.99 22.41
CA LEU A 70 19.16 -9.77 23.19
C LEU A 70 17.79 -9.15 23.49
N LEU A 71 17.51 -8.94 24.78
CA LEU A 71 16.35 -8.20 25.28
C LEU A 71 16.46 -6.74 24.82
N VAL A 72 15.53 -6.30 23.97
CA VAL A 72 15.34 -4.89 23.62
C VAL A 72 14.34 -4.29 24.60
N ASP A 73 14.73 -3.18 25.21
CA ASP A 73 13.93 -2.41 26.16
C ASP A 73 12.69 -1.81 25.46
N ARG A 74 11.51 -1.97 26.07
CA ARG A 74 10.18 -1.75 25.45
C ARG A 74 9.86 -0.27 25.13
N ASN A 75 10.73 0.66 25.52
CA ASN A 75 10.51 2.11 25.43
C ASN A 75 11.39 2.83 24.39
N GLN A 76 12.20 2.12 23.61
CA GLN A 76 12.98 2.71 22.52
C GLN A 76 12.53 2.16 21.18
N THR A 77 11.72 2.93 20.45
CA THR A 77 11.49 2.64 19.03
C THR A 77 12.82 2.75 18.29
N TYR A 78 13.05 1.89 17.29
CA TYR A 78 14.31 1.83 16.49
C TYR A 78 14.77 3.20 15.93
N CYS A 79 13.85 4.18 15.87
CA CYS A 79 14.04 5.53 15.36
C CYS A 79 13.63 6.65 16.35
N GLY A 80 13.38 6.34 17.63
CA GLY A 80 12.65 7.20 18.59
C GLY A 80 13.28 8.55 18.95
N LEU A 81 14.42 8.90 18.35
CA LEU A 81 15.17 10.14 18.61
C LEU A 81 15.44 10.95 17.32
N LEU A 82 14.68 10.72 16.25
CA LEU A 82 14.97 11.33 14.95
C LEU A 82 14.09 12.53 14.63
N GLY A 83 14.59 13.70 15.00
CA GLY A 83 14.09 15.01 14.59
C GLY A 83 14.39 16.09 15.61
N PRO A 84 14.18 17.37 15.26
CA PRO A 84 14.01 18.39 16.28
C PRO A 84 12.84 17.99 17.20
N ASP A 85 12.93 18.37 18.47
CA ASP A 85 11.86 18.12 19.44
C ASP A 85 10.52 18.62 18.90
N LEU A 86 9.51 17.76 18.91
CA LEU A 86 8.17 18.14 18.49
C LEU A 86 7.65 19.25 19.41
N THR A 87 7.00 20.25 18.81
CA THR A 87 6.21 21.20 19.60
C THR A 87 5.07 20.47 20.32
N ALA A 88 4.52 21.07 21.38
CA ALA A 88 3.42 20.47 22.14
C ALA A 88 2.22 20.14 21.23
N ASP A 89 1.91 21.00 20.26
CA ASP A 89 0.83 20.81 19.30
C ASP A 89 1.13 19.67 18.32
N GLU A 90 2.36 19.58 17.81
CA GLU A 90 2.79 18.47 16.93
C GLU A 90 2.76 17.13 17.67
N ALA A 91 3.20 17.08 18.94
CA ALA A 91 3.12 15.88 19.75
C ALA A 91 1.67 15.47 20.06
N ALA A 92 0.77 16.43 20.28
CA ALA A 92 -0.66 16.16 20.45
C ALA A 92 -1.31 15.62 19.18
N GLU A 93 -1.02 16.24 18.03
CA GLU A 93 -1.48 15.75 16.73
C GLU A 93 -0.94 14.35 16.42
N GLU A 94 0.32 14.06 16.76
CA GLU A 94 0.93 12.76 16.49
C GLU A 94 0.21 11.67 17.26
N ARG A 95 -0.01 11.88 18.57
CA ARG A 95 -0.78 10.96 19.40
C ARG A 95 -2.17 10.74 18.86
N HIS A 96 -2.87 11.81 18.47
CA HIS A 96 -4.21 11.71 17.89
C HIS A 96 -4.22 10.87 16.60
N LEU A 97 -3.24 11.09 15.71
CA LEU A 97 -3.11 10.33 14.46
C LEU A 97 -2.78 8.85 14.73
N LEU A 98 -1.88 8.55 15.67
CA LEU A 98 -1.55 7.18 16.06
C LEU A 98 -2.74 6.47 16.73
N GLU A 99 -3.50 7.16 17.57
CA GLU A 99 -4.75 6.65 18.17
C GLU A 99 -5.80 6.34 17.09
N SER A 100 -5.88 7.15 16.02
CA SER A 100 -6.84 6.94 14.91
C SER A 100 -6.59 5.66 14.11
N ILE A 101 -5.38 5.09 14.19
CA ILE A 101 -4.98 3.84 13.53
C ILE A 101 -4.70 2.70 14.53
N ALA A 102 -5.08 2.89 15.79
CA ALA A 102 -4.98 1.86 16.81
C ALA A 102 -5.75 0.62 16.36
N TRP A 103 -5.15 -0.56 16.55
CA TRP A 103 -5.69 -1.82 16.07
C TRP A 103 -5.89 -2.78 17.24
N PRO A 104 -7.01 -3.52 17.32
CA PRO A 104 -7.26 -4.47 18.41
C PRO A 104 -6.15 -5.52 18.53
N GLU A 105 -5.70 -5.79 19.75
CA GLU A 105 -4.70 -6.81 20.04
C GLU A 105 -5.37 -8.12 20.50
N PRO A 106 -5.06 -9.26 19.87
CA PRO A 106 -5.41 -10.56 20.43
C PRO A 106 -4.69 -10.78 21.77
N ARG A 107 -5.35 -11.46 22.69
CA ARG A 107 -4.84 -11.68 24.06
C ARG A 107 -3.56 -12.52 24.13
N LEU A 108 -3.23 -13.26 23.07
CA LEU A 108 -2.07 -14.15 23.00
C LEU A 108 -1.17 -13.74 21.84
N TYR A 109 0.06 -13.37 22.18
CA TYR A 109 1.13 -13.17 21.22
C TYR A 109 1.55 -14.52 20.64
N ALA A 110 1.61 -14.63 19.31
CA ALA A 110 1.98 -15.86 18.58
C ALA A 110 1.05 -17.07 18.84
N ALA A 111 -0.27 -16.86 18.75
CA ALA A 111 -1.20 -17.98 18.70
C ALA A 111 -0.90 -18.88 17.48
N PRO A 112 -0.89 -20.22 17.63
CA PRO A 112 -0.66 -21.14 16.51
C PRO A 112 -1.67 -20.93 15.38
N LEU A 113 -1.30 -21.26 14.13
CA LEU A 113 -2.19 -21.19 12.96
C LEU A 113 -3.58 -21.78 13.26
N HIS A 114 -3.64 -22.91 13.95
CA HIS A 114 -4.89 -23.60 14.20
C HIS A 114 -5.89 -22.83 15.11
N GLN A 115 -5.45 -21.74 15.74
CA GLN A 115 -6.28 -20.82 16.55
C GLN A 115 -6.49 -19.47 15.86
N SER A 116 -5.81 -19.23 14.74
CA SER A 116 -6.01 -18.04 13.92
C SER A 116 -7.28 -18.16 13.08
N SER A 117 -7.73 -17.04 12.55
CA SER A 117 -8.97 -16.97 11.77
C SER A 117 -8.84 -17.73 10.43
N ASP A 118 -9.83 -18.56 10.14
CA ASP A 118 -9.93 -19.37 8.93
C ASP A 118 -11.07 -18.83 8.05
N PRO A 119 -10.76 -18.24 6.88
CA PRO A 119 -11.76 -17.66 5.99
C PRO A 119 -12.66 -18.73 5.36
N SER A 120 -12.20 -19.99 5.25
CA SER A 120 -12.98 -21.09 4.67
C SER A 120 -14.06 -21.63 5.61
N ARG A 121 -13.91 -21.40 6.92
CA ARG A 121 -14.88 -21.77 7.97
C ARG A 121 -15.68 -20.58 8.47
N SER A 122 -15.19 -19.37 8.23
CA SER A 122 -15.91 -18.14 8.50
C SER A 122 -16.99 -17.92 7.44
N PHE A 123 -18.03 -17.18 7.80
CA PHE A 123 -19.10 -16.85 6.87
C PHE A 123 -19.69 -15.49 7.15
N PHE A 124 -20.41 -14.92 6.19
CA PHE A 124 -21.23 -13.73 6.42
C PHE A 124 -22.71 -13.97 6.07
N VAL A 125 -23.59 -13.20 6.69
CA VAL A 125 -25.04 -13.18 6.42
C VAL A 125 -25.48 -11.76 6.12
N ILE A 126 -26.35 -11.58 5.12
CA ILE A 126 -26.98 -10.28 4.86
C ILE A 126 -28.13 -10.11 5.85
N LEU A 127 -28.11 -9.01 6.60
CA LEU A 127 -29.16 -8.71 7.56
C LEU A 127 -30.36 -8.11 6.84
N SER A 128 -31.53 -8.74 6.97
CA SER A 128 -32.80 -8.16 6.53
C SER A 128 -33.35 -7.27 7.64
N SER A 129 -33.50 -5.98 7.37
CA SER A 129 -34.11 -5.00 8.30
C SER A 129 -35.65 -5.01 8.25
N GLY A 130 -36.27 -6.02 7.63
CA GLY A 130 -37.73 -6.10 7.45
C GLY A 130 -38.30 -5.18 6.37
N GLY A 131 -37.44 -4.40 5.68
CA GLY A 131 -37.79 -3.54 4.55
C GLY A 131 -37.08 -3.90 3.25
N GLU A 132 -37.55 -3.36 2.13
CA GLU A 132 -36.92 -3.54 0.82
C GLU A 132 -35.66 -2.69 0.68
N TRP A 133 -34.60 -3.24 0.08
CA TRP A 133 -33.41 -2.47 -0.28
C TRP A 133 -33.71 -1.51 -1.42
N ARG A 134 -33.42 -0.22 -1.23
CA ARG A 134 -33.68 0.85 -2.20
C ARG A 134 -32.46 1.73 -2.40
N VAL A 135 -32.35 2.33 -3.58
CA VAL A 135 -31.33 3.35 -3.88
C VAL A 135 -31.37 4.45 -2.82
N GLY A 136 -30.18 4.85 -2.35
CA GLY A 136 -30.00 5.81 -1.27
C GLY A 136 -30.05 5.20 0.14
N GLY A 137 -30.51 3.96 0.28
CA GLY A 137 -30.50 3.22 1.54
C GLY A 137 -29.15 2.59 1.89
N GLN A 138 -29.16 1.77 2.94
CA GLN A 138 -27.99 1.05 3.43
C GLN A 138 -28.32 -0.44 3.59
N LEU A 139 -27.37 -1.30 3.20
CA LEU A 139 -27.38 -2.73 3.47
C LEU A 139 -26.34 -3.05 4.53
N GLU A 140 -26.69 -3.91 5.49
CA GLU A 140 -25.77 -4.41 6.49
C GLU A 140 -25.57 -5.92 6.32
N ALA A 141 -24.33 -6.36 6.42
CA ALA A 141 -23.97 -7.77 6.53
C ALA A 141 -23.21 -8.02 7.82
N LEU A 142 -23.46 -9.17 8.46
CA LEU A 142 -22.76 -9.61 9.66
C LEU A 142 -21.81 -10.75 9.31
N VAL A 143 -20.53 -10.57 9.61
CA VAL A 143 -19.47 -11.57 9.42
C VAL A 143 -19.23 -12.31 10.73
N HIS A 144 -19.18 -13.64 10.66
CA HIS A 144 -18.88 -14.55 11.75
C HIS A 144 -17.52 -15.20 11.53
N MET A 145 -16.52 -14.77 12.30
CA MET A 145 -15.17 -15.33 12.19
C MET A 145 -15.04 -16.62 13.00
N HIS A 146 -14.44 -17.63 12.39
CA HIS A 146 -14.12 -18.92 13.01
C HIS A 146 -12.63 -19.22 12.88
N ASP A 147 -12.09 -19.99 13.82
CA ASP A 147 -10.73 -20.52 13.72
C ASP A 147 -10.65 -21.76 12.81
N PHE A 148 -9.44 -22.26 12.55
CA PHE A 148 -9.20 -23.48 11.76
C PHE A 148 -9.80 -24.76 12.37
N HIS A 149 -10.19 -24.74 13.66
CA HIS A 149 -10.93 -25.81 14.31
C HIS A 149 -12.45 -25.68 14.14
N GLY A 150 -12.93 -24.60 13.50
CA GLY A 150 -14.35 -24.29 13.36
C GLY A 150 -14.98 -23.75 14.63
N ARG A 151 -14.18 -23.24 15.58
CA ARG A 151 -14.69 -22.59 16.79
C ARG A 151 -14.89 -21.10 16.52
N PRO A 152 -15.99 -20.49 16.99
CA PRO A 152 -16.18 -19.05 16.87
C PRO A 152 -15.02 -18.27 17.53
N LYS A 153 -14.51 -17.25 16.85
CA LYS A 153 -13.54 -16.31 17.42
C LYS A 153 -14.20 -15.53 18.56
N ARG A 154 -13.39 -15.11 19.53
CA ARG A 154 -13.83 -14.34 20.72
C ARG A 154 -13.16 -12.97 20.82
N HIS A 155 -12.42 -12.59 19.78
CA HIS A 155 -11.67 -11.36 19.66
C HIS A 155 -11.70 -10.91 18.20
N GLY A 156 -11.51 -9.60 17.99
CA GLY A 156 -11.40 -9.01 16.67
C GLY A 156 -9.96 -8.85 16.19
N GLY A 157 -9.72 -7.89 15.32
CA GLY A 157 -8.42 -7.52 14.78
C GLY A 157 -8.08 -8.18 13.44
N ASP A 158 -8.99 -8.96 12.85
CA ASP A 158 -8.83 -9.44 11.47
C ASP A 158 -8.96 -8.26 10.51
N PHE A 159 -8.10 -8.20 9.50
CA PHE A 159 -8.18 -7.18 8.48
C PHE A 159 -9.06 -7.66 7.33
N LEU A 160 -10.29 -7.15 7.28
CA LEU A 160 -11.28 -7.46 6.25
C LEU A 160 -11.44 -6.29 5.28
N LEU A 161 -11.70 -6.62 4.02
CA LEU A 161 -12.18 -5.70 3.00
C LEU A 161 -13.53 -6.18 2.51
N ALA A 162 -14.38 -5.24 2.10
CA ALA A 162 -15.67 -5.60 1.56
C ALA A 162 -16.10 -4.64 0.47
N ARG A 163 -16.85 -5.16 -0.50
CA ARG A 163 -17.49 -4.39 -1.57
C ARG A 163 -18.86 -4.96 -1.89
N LEU A 164 -19.73 -4.09 -2.39
CA LEU A 164 -20.95 -4.48 -3.07
C LEU A 164 -20.72 -4.26 -4.56
N TRP A 165 -21.01 -5.24 -5.41
CA TRP A 165 -20.72 -5.15 -6.83
C TRP A 165 -21.78 -5.82 -7.70
N SER A 166 -21.88 -5.41 -8.97
CA SER A 166 -22.73 -6.04 -9.98
C SER A 166 -21.93 -6.22 -11.27
N PRO A 167 -21.60 -7.46 -11.66
CA PRO A 167 -20.94 -7.72 -12.93
C PRO A 167 -21.76 -7.26 -14.13
N GLU A 168 -23.09 -7.45 -14.11
CA GLU A 168 -23.97 -7.11 -15.23
C GLU A 168 -24.01 -5.61 -15.49
N LEU A 169 -23.98 -4.81 -14.42
CA LEU A 169 -24.00 -3.35 -14.49
C LEU A 169 -22.60 -2.74 -14.54
N ARG A 170 -21.55 -3.56 -14.38
CA ARG A 170 -20.16 -3.11 -14.17
C ARG A 170 -20.12 -2.01 -13.11
N ALA A 171 -20.81 -2.29 -12.01
CA ALA A 171 -21.02 -1.37 -10.91
C ALA A 171 -20.38 -1.91 -9.63
N GLY A 172 -19.98 -1.01 -8.75
CA GLY A 172 -19.39 -1.42 -7.47
C GLY A 172 -19.17 -0.26 -6.51
N VAL A 173 -19.19 -0.57 -5.22
CA VAL A 173 -19.03 0.40 -4.13
C VAL A 173 -18.32 -0.25 -2.96
N ALA A 174 -17.41 0.49 -2.32
CA ALA A 174 -16.69 0.03 -1.14
C ALA A 174 -17.64 -0.08 0.07
N GLY A 175 -17.49 -1.15 0.85
CA GLY A 175 -18.17 -1.33 2.14
C GLY A 175 -17.29 -0.88 3.31
N ARG A 176 -17.93 -0.40 4.39
CA ARG A 176 -17.25 -0.09 5.65
C ARG A 176 -17.33 -1.27 6.60
N VAL A 177 -16.17 -1.80 6.98
CA VAL A 177 -16.05 -2.85 8.01
C VAL A 177 -15.98 -2.21 9.39
N VAL A 178 -16.73 -2.76 10.35
CA VAL A 178 -16.73 -2.39 11.77
C VAL A 178 -16.48 -3.65 12.58
N ASP A 179 -15.36 -3.68 13.30
CA ASP A 179 -14.97 -4.77 14.19
C ASP A 179 -15.65 -4.62 15.57
N HIS A 180 -16.41 -5.62 15.98
CA HIS A 180 -17.08 -5.66 17.29
C HIS A 180 -16.21 -6.22 18.42
N GLN A 181 -14.95 -6.55 18.12
CA GLN A 181 -13.92 -7.04 19.04
C GLN A 181 -14.25 -8.37 19.75
N ASN A 182 -15.20 -9.11 19.20
CA ASN A 182 -15.74 -10.34 19.80
C ASN A 182 -15.84 -11.50 18.79
N GLY A 183 -15.19 -11.38 17.63
CA GLY A 183 -15.25 -12.34 16.52
C GLY A 183 -16.34 -12.06 15.49
N PHE A 184 -17.12 -11.00 15.69
CA PHE A 184 -18.13 -10.52 14.74
C PHE A 184 -17.70 -9.20 14.10
N TYR A 185 -18.07 -9.00 12.84
CA TYR A 185 -17.86 -7.74 12.12
C TYR A 185 -19.14 -7.33 11.41
N SER A 186 -19.54 -6.06 11.53
CA SER A 186 -20.59 -5.50 10.67
C SER A 186 -19.95 -4.90 9.42
N VAL A 187 -20.59 -5.08 8.28
CA VAL A 187 -20.20 -4.45 7.03
C VAL A 187 -21.36 -3.62 6.51
N LEU A 188 -21.11 -2.32 6.33
CA LEU A 188 -22.12 -1.35 5.91
C LEU A 188 -21.89 -0.97 4.45
N PHE A 189 -22.91 -1.10 3.62
CA PHE A 189 -22.89 -0.74 2.20
C PHE A 189 -23.93 0.32 1.91
N TRP A 190 -23.51 1.44 1.33
CA TRP A 190 -24.43 2.38 0.71
C TRP A 190 -24.93 1.83 -0.63
N LEU A 191 -26.22 2.03 -0.97
CA LEU A 191 -26.85 1.45 -2.15
C LEU A 191 -26.99 2.49 -3.29
N PRO A 192 -26.12 2.49 -4.32
CA PRO A 192 -26.06 3.57 -5.32
C PRO A 192 -26.99 3.40 -6.52
N TRP A 193 -27.27 2.15 -6.90
CA TRP A 193 -27.90 1.82 -8.17
C TRP A 193 -29.08 0.88 -7.95
N ALA A 194 -30.05 0.94 -8.86
CA ALA A 194 -31.13 -0.04 -8.90
C ALA A 194 -30.70 -1.25 -9.75
N GLY A 195 -31.10 -2.44 -9.35
CA GLY A 195 -30.79 -3.70 -10.03
C GLY A 195 -30.10 -4.72 -9.12
N PRO A 196 -29.52 -5.78 -9.70
CA PRO A 196 -28.80 -6.79 -8.94
C PRO A 196 -27.54 -6.20 -8.29
N ALA A 197 -27.20 -6.74 -7.12
CA ALA A 197 -25.95 -6.47 -6.42
C ALA A 197 -25.54 -7.70 -5.62
N GLN A 198 -24.22 -7.89 -5.44
CA GLN A 198 -23.62 -9.03 -4.77
C GLN A 198 -22.65 -8.52 -3.70
N VAL A 199 -22.77 -9.05 -2.49
CA VAL A 199 -21.85 -8.75 -1.38
C VAL A 199 -20.61 -9.62 -1.50
N ASP A 200 -19.44 -9.01 -1.41
CA ASP A 200 -18.15 -9.68 -1.42
C ASP A 200 -17.33 -9.22 -0.20
N VAL A 201 -16.92 -10.17 0.64
CA VAL A 201 -16.14 -9.93 1.85
C VAL A 201 -14.87 -10.77 1.77
N THR A 202 -13.72 -10.14 1.90
CA THR A 202 -12.40 -10.78 1.80
C THR A 202 -11.63 -10.59 3.10
N MET A 203 -11.11 -11.68 3.67
CA MET A 203 -10.12 -11.61 4.73
C MET A 203 -8.73 -11.40 4.12
N VAL A 204 -8.14 -10.23 4.35
CA VAL A 204 -6.79 -9.92 3.87
C VAL A 204 -5.74 -10.60 4.75
N HIS A 205 -5.87 -10.42 6.07
CA HIS A 205 -5.00 -11.00 7.09
C HIS A 205 -5.82 -11.32 8.34
N SER A 206 -5.50 -12.44 9.00
CA SER A 206 -6.04 -12.73 10.34
C SER A 206 -5.46 -11.79 11.40
N SER A 207 -6.13 -11.68 12.54
CA SER A 207 -5.66 -10.87 13.68
C SER A 207 -4.26 -11.26 14.16
N GLU A 208 -3.91 -12.54 14.06
CA GLU A 208 -2.59 -13.07 14.38
C GLU A 208 -1.53 -12.66 13.35
N ALA A 209 -1.87 -12.67 12.05
CA ALA A 209 -0.98 -12.16 11.00
C ALA A 209 -0.72 -10.66 11.15
N VAL A 210 -1.76 -9.88 11.49
CA VAL A 210 -1.64 -8.44 11.75
C VAL A 210 -0.68 -8.14 12.91
N GLN A 211 -0.70 -8.93 13.98
CA GLN A 211 0.29 -8.79 15.06
C GLN A 211 1.73 -8.97 14.57
N VAL A 212 1.98 -9.96 13.71
CA VAL A 212 3.30 -10.18 13.12
C VAL A 212 3.72 -8.98 12.27
N LEU A 213 2.81 -8.46 11.43
CA LEU A 213 3.06 -7.27 10.61
C LEU A 213 3.40 -6.05 11.47
N ARG A 214 2.65 -5.83 12.56
CA ARG A 214 2.90 -4.76 13.52
C ARG A 214 4.28 -4.90 14.17
N ARG A 215 4.60 -6.06 14.74
CA ARG A 215 5.91 -6.36 15.32
C ARG A 215 7.02 -6.06 14.32
N LEU A 216 6.89 -6.55 13.09
CA LEU A 216 7.91 -6.32 12.07
C LEU A 216 8.11 -4.83 11.81
N ARG A 217 7.05 -4.01 11.74
CA ARG A 217 7.17 -2.55 11.56
C ARG A 217 7.85 -1.86 12.75
N GLU A 218 7.61 -2.31 13.98
CA GLU A 218 8.18 -1.72 15.19
C GLU A 218 9.63 -2.17 15.43
N GLU A 219 9.91 -3.47 15.29
CA GLU A 219 11.21 -4.08 15.64
C GLU A 219 12.19 -4.17 14.47
N ARG A 220 11.69 -4.27 13.23
CA ARG A 220 12.49 -4.50 12.01
C ARG A 220 12.14 -3.51 10.89
N PRO A 221 12.19 -2.19 11.13
CA PRO A 221 11.92 -1.21 10.07
C PRO A 221 13.04 -1.15 9.00
N ASP A 222 14.24 -1.60 9.36
CA ASP A 222 15.41 -1.80 8.51
C ASP A 222 15.31 -3.02 7.59
N ARG A 223 14.19 -3.78 7.64
CA ARG A 223 13.97 -4.93 6.75
C ARG A 223 13.98 -4.57 5.27
N VAL A 224 13.77 -3.30 4.95
CA VAL A 224 14.19 -2.69 3.68
C VAL A 224 15.40 -1.83 3.99
N TYR A 225 16.56 -2.19 3.43
CA TYR A 225 17.79 -1.43 3.63
C TYR A 225 18.18 -0.69 2.37
N PHE A 226 18.85 0.46 2.53
CA PHE A 226 19.26 1.32 1.44
C PHE A 226 20.78 1.46 1.43
N LYS A 227 21.31 1.86 0.29
CA LYS A 227 22.76 2.04 0.08
C LYS A 227 23.00 3.29 -0.75
N SER A 228 24.19 3.86 -0.60
CA SER A 228 24.71 4.89 -1.50
C SER A 228 26.09 4.49 -1.99
N LEU A 229 26.34 4.73 -3.27
CA LEU A 229 27.68 4.70 -3.85
C LEU A 229 28.38 6.03 -3.56
N PHE A 230 29.62 5.95 -3.08
CA PHE A 230 30.54 7.06 -2.93
C PHE A 230 31.65 6.90 -3.95
N ARG A 231 32.09 7.99 -4.59
CA ARG A 231 33.15 7.94 -5.61
C ARG A 231 33.96 9.23 -5.67
N SER A 232 35.29 9.06 -5.64
CA SER A 232 36.27 10.13 -5.95
C SER A 232 37.36 9.55 -6.83
N GLY A 233 37.45 10.03 -8.09
CA GLY A 233 38.33 9.45 -9.10
C GLY A 233 38.08 7.96 -9.30
N TYR A 234 39.13 7.14 -9.10
CA TYR A 234 39.07 5.68 -9.22
C TYR A 234 38.60 4.96 -7.94
N PHE A 235 38.52 5.66 -6.81
CA PHE A 235 38.06 5.07 -5.56
C PHE A 235 36.53 5.08 -5.51
N SER A 236 35.93 3.94 -5.22
CA SER A 236 34.50 3.86 -4.95
C SER A 236 34.18 2.87 -3.85
N GLU A 237 33.26 3.25 -2.97
CA GLU A 237 32.79 2.43 -1.86
C GLU A 237 31.27 2.56 -1.76
N THR A 238 30.58 1.46 -1.48
CA THR A 238 29.12 1.47 -1.26
C THR A 238 28.85 1.22 0.21
N THR A 239 28.17 2.15 0.88
CA THR A 239 27.81 2.02 2.29
C THR A 239 26.30 2.02 2.50
N VAL A 240 25.86 1.49 3.64
CA VAL A 240 24.45 1.42 4.01
C VAL A 240 23.95 2.80 4.42
N CYS A 241 22.73 3.11 4.00
CA CYS A 241 22.01 4.32 4.34
C CYS A 241 20.62 3.99 4.88
N ASN A 242 20.11 4.83 5.75
CA ASN A 242 18.74 4.73 6.25
C ASN A 242 18.31 6.05 6.93
N LEU A 243 17.04 6.16 7.31
CA LEU A 243 16.58 7.25 8.18
C LEU A 243 17.23 7.19 9.57
N CYS A 244 17.51 5.97 10.04
CA CYS A 244 17.97 5.65 11.37
C CYS A 244 19.10 4.63 11.21
N LEU A 245 20.32 4.98 11.61
CA LEU A 245 21.45 4.06 11.64
C LEU A 245 21.99 3.96 13.07
N PRO A 246 22.34 2.76 13.56
CA PRO A 246 23.03 2.60 14.83
C PRO A 246 24.29 3.49 14.91
N GLY A 247 24.47 4.19 16.03
CA GLY A 247 25.62 5.08 16.28
C GLY A 247 26.96 4.39 16.52
N SER A 248 27.10 3.12 16.14
CA SER A 248 28.31 2.32 16.36
C SER A 248 29.46 2.68 15.40
N HIS A 249 29.19 3.44 14.35
CA HIS A 249 30.16 3.80 13.31
C HIS A 249 30.02 5.28 12.92
N PRO A 250 31.08 5.92 12.37
CA PRO A 250 30.99 7.28 11.83
C PRO A 250 29.91 7.39 10.74
N LEU A 251 29.14 8.48 10.75
CA LEU A 251 28.01 8.71 9.85
C LEU A 251 28.22 9.96 9.00
N CYS A 252 27.77 9.88 7.75
CA CYS A 252 27.47 11.02 6.91
C CYS A 252 26.03 11.48 7.16
N ASN A 253 25.85 12.74 7.55
CA ASN A 253 24.54 13.34 7.82
C ASN A 253 24.05 14.14 6.60
N TYR A 254 22.96 13.67 5.99
CA TYR A 254 22.28 14.32 4.86
C TYR A 254 20.88 14.79 5.23
N THR A 255 20.66 15.09 6.51
CA THR A 255 19.42 15.67 6.98
C THR A 255 19.12 16.93 6.18
N ASP A 256 17.89 17.02 5.67
CA ASP A 256 17.47 18.16 4.88
C ASP A 256 17.48 19.44 5.73
N ARG A 257 18.14 20.49 5.23
CA ARG A 257 18.28 21.73 5.99
C ARG A 257 16.98 22.52 6.13
N HIS A 258 16.03 22.34 5.21
CA HIS A 258 14.78 23.10 5.21
C HIS A 258 13.69 22.43 6.04
N THR A 259 13.56 21.11 5.89
CA THR A 259 12.48 20.30 6.49
C THR A 259 12.93 19.47 7.69
N GLY A 260 14.24 19.38 7.92
CA GLY A 260 14.85 18.54 8.95
C GLY A 260 14.77 17.04 8.65
N GLU A 261 14.34 16.64 7.45
CA GLU A 261 14.08 15.24 7.09
C GLU A 261 15.35 14.40 7.18
N PRO A 262 15.39 13.39 8.07
CA PRO A 262 16.62 12.67 8.39
C PRO A 262 17.01 11.72 7.27
N TRP A 263 18.29 11.74 6.92
CA TRP A 263 18.88 10.73 6.04
C TRP A 263 20.36 10.57 6.35
N PHE A 264 20.79 9.35 6.65
CA PHE A 264 22.16 9.06 7.06
C PHE A 264 22.73 7.92 6.26
N CYS A 265 24.05 7.93 6.09
CA CYS A 265 24.82 6.80 5.58
C CYS A 265 26.01 6.53 6.49
N TYR A 266 26.48 5.29 6.60
CA TYR A 266 27.79 5.06 7.19
C TYR A 266 28.87 5.74 6.35
N LYS A 267 29.82 6.42 7.01
CA LYS A 267 30.93 7.08 6.32
C LYS A 267 31.83 6.01 5.68
N PRO A 268 32.11 6.10 4.36
CA PRO A 268 33.07 5.21 3.71
C PRO A 268 34.47 5.38 4.32
N LYS A 269 35.27 4.32 4.31
CA LYS A 269 36.56 4.30 5.01
C LYS A 269 37.59 5.26 4.42
N LEU A 270 37.59 5.39 3.09
CA LEU A 270 38.61 6.13 2.34
C LEU A 270 38.05 7.35 1.57
N LEU A 271 36.75 7.62 1.70
CA LEU A 271 36.06 8.66 0.94
C LEU A 271 35.36 9.64 1.88
N GLU A 272 35.19 10.87 1.40
CA GLU A 272 34.45 11.90 2.13
C GLU A 272 32.95 11.85 1.84
N CYS A 273 32.16 12.41 2.75
CA CYS A 273 30.70 12.33 2.67
C CYS A 273 30.10 13.10 1.48
N ASP A 274 30.80 14.09 0.94
CA ASP A 274 30.39 14.87 -0.23
C ASP A 274 30.57 14.10 -1.55
N THR A 275 31.30 12.98 -1.54
CA THR A 275 31.50 12.11 -2.71
C THR A 275 30.31 11.18 -3.00
N ARG A 276 29.15 11.41 -2.35
CA ARG A 276 27.93 10.61 -2.53
C ARG A 276 27.36 10.78 -3.93
N ILE A 277 27.17 9.67 -4.64
CA ILE A 277 26.69 9.65 -6.03
C ILE A 277 25.18 9.44 -6.13
N ASN A 278 24.62 8.54 -5.32
CA ASN A 278 23.25 8.09 -5.52
C ASN A 278 22.58 7.63 -4.22
N HIS A 279 21.32 7.23 -4.36
CA HIS A 279 20.54 6.43 -3.43
C HIS A 279 20.03 5.20 -4.16
N ALA A 280 20.15 4.02 -3.55
CA ALA A 280 19.63 2.78 -4.09
C ALA A 280 18.93 1.95 -3.01
N LYS A 281 17.86 1.23 -3.38
CA LYS A 281 17.35 0.13 -2.57
C LYS A 281 18.40 -0.98 -2.54
N GLY A 282 18.90 -1.28 -1.34
CA GLY A 282 19.89 -2.33 -1.12
C GLY A 282 19.27 -3.72 -1.18
N GLY A 283 18.01 -3.86 -0.75
CA GLY A 283 17.25 -5.11 -0.87
C GLY A 283 16.23 -5.29 0.25
N TYR A 284 15.70 -6.49 0.32
CA TYR A 284 14.76 -6.95 1.34
C TYR A 284 15.44 -8.02 2.20
N LEU A 285 15.41 -7.87 3.51
CA LEU A 285 15.91 -8.88 4.43
C LEU A 285 15.00 -10.12 4.37
N LYS A 286 15.60 -11.30 4.39
CA LYS A 286 14.90 -12.60 4.40
C LYS A 286 14.84 -13.16 5.82
N ASN A 287 14.09 -14.24 6.02
CA ASN A 287 13.98 -14.96 7.28
C ASN A 287 13.51 -14.07 8.45
N LEU A 288 12.49 -13.24 8.17
CA LEU A 288 11.89 -12.31 9.14
C LEU A 288 10.86 -12.99 10.06
N LEU A 289 10.44 -14.20 9.70
CA LEU A 289 9.38 -14.94 10.34
C LEU A 289 9.97 -16.17 11.03
N THR A 290 9.35 -16.58 12.14
CA THR A 290 9.50 -17.94 12.66
C THR A 290 8.71 -18.92 11.81
N SER A 291 9.04 -20.22 11.87
CA SER A 291 8.32 -21.26 11.12
C SER A 291 6.81 -21.33 11.44
N GLN A 292 6.38 -20.85 12.62
CA GLN A 292 4.96 -20.76 12.96
C GLN A 292 4.30 -19.53 12.33
N GLU A 293 5.02 -18.41 12.24
CA GLU A 293 4.51 -17.18 11.65
C GLU A 293 4.40 -17.29 10.13
N GLU A 294 5.30 -18.03 9.47
CA GLU A 294 5.20 -18.31 8.03
C GLU A 294 3.86 -18.93 7.65
N LEU A 295 3.27 -19.74 8.52
CA LEU A 295 1.97 -20.36 8.30
C LEU A 295 0.82 -19.34 8.24
N LEU A 296 0.99 -18.15 8.81
CA LEU A 296 0.00 -17.06 8.78
C LEU A 296 0.00 -16.27 7.46
N PHE A 297 0.95 -16.55 6.56
CA PHE A 297 1.13 -15.88 5.29
C PHE A 297 1.17 -16.89 4.14
N GLN A 298 0.09 -17.65 3.97
CA GLN A 298 -0.08 -18.65 2.91
C GLN A 298 -1.07 -18.15 1.85
N SER A 299 -0.60 -18.07 0.60
CA SER A 299 -1.45 -17.80 -0.56
C SER A 299 -2.59 -18.81 -0.63
N ASP A 300 -3.77 -18.33 -1.04
CA ASP A 300 -5.01 -19.12 -1.19
C ASP A 300 -5.56 -19.76 0.10
N ILE A 301 -4.91 -19.54 1.26
CA ILE A 301 -5.33 -20.08 2.55
C ILE A 301 -5.71 -18.97 3.53
N ASN A 302 -4.86 -17.95 3.70
CA ASN A 302 -5.10 -16.87 4.66
C ASN A 302 -4.58 -15.48 4.23
N ILE A 303 -4.08 -15.35 3.00
CA ILE A 303 -3.81 -14.06 2.36
C ILE A 303 -4.91 -13.78 1.34
N LYS A 304 -5.66 -12.67 1.53
CA LYS A 304 -6.70 -12.19 0.60
C LYS A 304 -7.67 -13.28 0.14
N VAL A 305 -8.24 -14.00 1.11
CA VAL A 305 -9.18 -15.10 0.82
C VAL A 305 -10.63 -14.62 1.02
N PRO A 306 -11.53 -14.86 0.05
CA PRO A 306 -12.95 -14.56 0.20
C PRO A 306 -13.59 -15.37 1.33
N ILE A 307 -14.45 -14.71 2.12
CA ILE A 307 -15.28 -15.34 3.14
C ILE A 307 -16.58 -15.82 2.47
N GLN A 308 -17.02 -17.03 2.80
CA GLN A 308 -18.20 -17.62 2.18
C GLN A 308 -19.50 -16.98 2.69
N VAL A 309 -20.53 -16.93 1.86
CA VAL A 309 -21.87 -16.50 2.31
C VAL A 309 -22.62 -17.67 2.95
N SER A 310 -23.36 -17.38 4.01
CA SER A 310 -24.40 -18.27 4.53
C SER A 310 -25.76 -17.77 4.04
N GLY A 311 -26.36 -18.50 3.09
CA GLY A 311 -27.60 -18.08 2.43
C GLY A 311 -27.34 -17.44 1.06
N SER A 312 -27.90 -16.27 0.81
CA SER A 312 -27.70 -15.54 -0.46
C SER A 312 -26.81 -14.32 -0.26
N ASP A 313 -25.82 -14.17 -1.13
CA ASP A 313 -24.97 -12.98 -1.28
C ASP A 313 -25.58 -11.94 -2.23
N ARG A 314 -26.69 -12.30 -2.91
CA ARG A 314 -27.34 -11.47 -3.91
C ARG A 314 -28.52 -10.72 -3.32
N VAL A 315 -28.63 -9.46 -3.70
CA VAL A 315 -29.78 -8.61 -3.41
C VAL A 315 -30.25 -7.91 -4.67
N ILE A 316 -31.54 -7.58 -4.70
CA ILE A 316 -32.12 -6.70 -5.71
C ILE A 316 -32.38 -5.36 -5.05
N VAL A 317 -31.70 -4.32 -5.52
CA VAL A 317 -31.91 -2.94 -5.08
C VAL A 317 -33.01 -2.33 -5.92
N LEU A 318 -34.09 -1.91 -5.28
CA LEU A 318 -35.22 -1.26 -5.93
C LEU A 318 -34.92 0.23 -6.19
N PRO A 319 -35.57 0.84 -7.19
CA PRO A 319 -35.48 2.28 -7.39
C PRO A 319 -35.88 3.09 -6.16
N GLU A 320 -35.39 4.32 -6.08
CA GLU A 320 -35.80 5.31 -5.09
C GLU A 320 -37.33 5.49 -5.09
N ARG A 321 -37.95 5.71 -3.92
CA ARG A 321 -39.39 6.00 -3.86
C ARG A 321 -39.65 7.34 -4.54
N ARG A 322 -40.52 7.34 -5.56
CA ARG A 322 -40.94 8.55 -6.29
C ARG A 322 -41.78 9.53 -5.48
N GLU A 323 -42.10 9.23 -4.23
CA GLU A 323 -42.82 10.15 -3.37
C GLU A 323 -41.88 11.28 -2.96
N LYS A 324 -42.07 12.46 -3.58
CA LYS A 324 -41.62 13.74 -3.03
C LYS A 324 -42.34 13.97 -1.71
N VAL A 325 -41.97 13.24 -0.67
CA VAL A 325 -42.31 13.65 0.68
C VAL A 325 -41.34 14.77 0.99
N TYR A 326 -41.88 15.97 1.17
CA TYR A 326 -41.22 17.04 1.90
C TYR A 326 -41.04 16.57 3.35
N LEU A 327 -40.19 15.56 3.57
CA LEU A 327 -39.67 15.29 4.89
C LEU A 327 -38.70 16.44 5.14
N GLU A 328 -39.06 17.30 6.09
CA GLU A 328 -38.11 18.16 6.78
C GLU A 328 -36.80 17.38 6.94
N LYS A 329 -35.71 17.92 6.41
CA LYS A 329 -34.37 17.38 6.61
C LYS A 329 -34.12 17.36 8.12
N THR A 330 -34.47 16.27 8.78
CA THR A 330 -34.04 15.99 10.15
C THR A 330 -32.54 15.77 10.06
N VAL A 331 -31.80 16.82 10.38
CA VAL A 331 -30.33 16.94 10.35
C VAL A 331 -29.62 15.78 11.10
N ASN A 332 -30.36 15.00 11.90
CA ASN A 332 -29.83 13.92 12.73
C ASN A 332 -29.86 12.51 12.08
N ALA A 333 -30.66 12.27 11.03
CA ALA A 333 -30.72 10.93 10.39
C ALA A 333 -29.61 10.72 9.34
N ASP A 334 -29.24 11.78 8.61
CA ASP A 334 -28.14 11.77 7.64
C ASP A 334 -26.76 11.57 8.30
N ALA A 335 -26.62 11.85 9.60
CA ALA A 335 -25.36 11.73 10.34
C ALA A 335 -25.00 10.27 10.72
N ALA A 336 -25.96 9.33 10.67
CA ALA A 336 -25.77 7.94 11.09
C ALA A 336 -25.48 6.97 9.92
N MET A 337 -25.72 7.37 8.67
CA MET A 337 -25.56 6.49 7.51
C MET A 337 -24.15 6.58 6.93
N PHE A 338 -23.52 5.43 6.68
CA PHE A 338 -22.23 5.37 6.01
C PHE A 338 -22.35 5.87 4.57
N ARG A 339 -21.45 6.79 4.17
CA ARG A 339 -21.33 7.28 2.81
C ARG A 339 -19.88 7.12 2.30
N PRO A 340 -19.65 6.34 1.24
CA PRO A 340 -18.35 6.25 0.59
C PRO A 340 -18.03 7.54 -0.21
N SER A 341 -16.81 7.66 -0.71
CA SER A 341 -16.38 8.75 -1.60
C SER A 341 -17.07 8.72 -2.97
N GLY A 342 -17.44 7.52 -3.43
CA GLY A 342 -18.07 7.31 -4.73
C GLY A 342 -18.40 5.84 -5.01
N PHE A 343 -18.80 5.57 -6.25
CA PHE A 343 -19.13 4.23 -6.73
C PHE A 343 -18.90 4.15 -8.25
N TYR A 344 -18.71 2.94 -8.75
CA TYR A 344 -18.75 2.66 -10.19
C TYR A 344 -20.17 2.34 -10.65
N TYR A 345 -20.50 2.80 -11.84
CA TYR A 345 -21.61 2.32 -12.64
C TYR A 345 -21.19 2.29 -14.11
N GLN A 346 -21.33 1.16 -14.81
CA GLN A 346 -20.86 0.99 -16.18
C GLN A 346 -19.37 1.31 -16.37
N ASP A 347 -18.52 0.92 -15.41
CA ASP A 347 -17.09 1.27 -15.31
C ASP A 347 -16.77 2.78 -15.21
N ALA A 348 -17.76 3.65 -15.01
CA ALA A 348 -17.57 5.06 -14.76
C ALA A 348 -17.67 5.37 -13.26
N TRP A 349 -16.70 6.09 -12.71
CA TRP A 349 -16.71 6.53 -11.33
C TRP A 349 -17.62 7.74 -11.14
N HIS A 350 -18.54 7.63 -10.17
CA HIS A 350 -19.45 8.68 -9.74
C HIS A 350 -19.10 9.09 -8.30
N ALA A 351 -18.70 10.35 -8.11
CA ALA A 351 -18.41 10.90 -6.80
C ALA A 351 -19.69 11.27 -6.03
N LEU A 352 -19.71 11.06 -4.72
CA LEU A 352 -20.83 11.44 -3.84
C LEU A 352 -20.64 12.79 -3.15
N GLY A 353 -19.44 13.36 -3.21
CA GLY A 353 -19.08 14.65 -2.60
C GLY A 353 -19.56 15.90 -3.35
N GLY A 354 -20.61 15.81 -4.17
CA GLY A 354 -21.16 16.93 -4.94
C GLY A 354 -20.43 17.27 -6.25
N LEU A 355 -19.30 16.62 -6.55
CA LEU A 355 -18.61 16.71 -7.83
C LEU A 355 -19.32 15.88 -8.91
N SER A 356 -19.65 16.50 -10.03
CA SER A 356 -20.05 15.76 -11.24
C SER A 356 -18.79 15.33 -12.01
N VAL A 357 -18.47 14.04 -11.97
CA VAL A 357 -17.31 13.48 -12.67
C VAL A 357 -17.61 13.37 -14.16
N GLN A 358 -16.95 14.20 -14.95
CA GLN A 358 -17.02 14.17 -16.41
C GLN A 358 -16.20 12.99 -16.97
N GLN A 359 -16.65 12.43 -18.09
CA GLN A 359 -15.97 11.33 -18.76
C GLN A 359 -15.11 11.87 -19.91
N PHE A 360 -13.79 11.87 -19.74
CA PHE A 360 -12.85 12.32 -20.77
C PHE A 360 -12.50 11.15 -21.69
N ASN A 361 -13.41 10.87 -22.63
CA ASN A 361 -13.24 9.78 -23.60
C ASN A 361 -12.45 10.21 -24.84
N GLU A 362 -12.55 11.48 -25.22
CA GLU A 362 -11.82 12.06 -26.35
C GLU A 362 -10.55 12.75 -25.87
N THR A 363 -9.45 12.53 -26.59
CA THR A 363 -8.15 13.11 -26.24
C THR A 363 -8.14 14.63 -26.37
N SER A 364 -8.91 15.18 -27.33
CA SER A 364 -9.16 16.61 -27.51
C SER A 364 -9.72 17.28 -26.25
N ALA A 365 -10.67 16.63 -25.56
CA ALA A 365 -11.25 17.15 -24.33
C ALA A 365 -10.23 17.20 -23.18
N ILE A 366 -9.30 16.25 -23.13
CA ILE A 366 -8.19 16.27 -22.16
C ILE A 366 -7.24 17.43 -22.49
N THR A 367 -6.87 17.60 -23.76
CA THR A 367 -6.03 18.71 -24.23
C THR A 367 -6.66 20.07 -23.90
N GLU A 368 -7.94 20.27 -24.22
CA GLU A 368 -8.67 21.51 -23.92
C GLU A 368 -8.71 21.79 -22.41
N CYS A 369 -8.96 20.78 -21.59
CA CYS A 369 -8.98 20.91 -20.14
C CYS A 369 -7.61 21.33 -19.57
N LEU A 370 -6.53 20.77 -20.12
CA LEU A 370 -5.16 21.04 -19.68
C LEU A 370 -4.56 22.28 -20.35
N GLN A 371 -5.25 22.92 -21.28
CA GLN A 371 -4.72 24.06 -22.03
C GLN A 371 -4.21 25.17 -21.09
N GLY A 372 -2.96 25.59 -21.35
CA GLY A 372 -2.27 26.58 -20.55
C GLY A 372 -1.86 26.14 -19.14
N LYS A 373 -1.99 24.85 -18.79
CA LYS A 373 -1.70 24.35 -17.44
C LYS A 373 -0.28 23.79 -17.30
N VAL A 374 0.29 24.01 -16.12
CA VAL A 374 1.51 23.37 -15.67
C VAL A 374 1.16 22.39 -14.54
N VAL A 375 1.28 21.09 -14.82
CA VAL A 375 0.96 20.02 -13.88
C VAL A 375 2.24 19.46 -13.27
N HIS A 376 2.38 19.60 -11.96
CA HIS A 376 3.48 19.08 -11.15
C HIS A 376 3.05 17.85 -10.37
N MET A 377 3.61 16.69 -10.71
CA MET A 377 3.35 15.42 -10.02
C MET A 377 4.55 15.03 -9.17
N TYR A 378 4.35 14.95 -7.85
CA TYR A 378 5.36 14.56 -6.89
C TYR A 378 4.95 13.27 -6.19
N GLY A 379 5.81 12.27 -6.19
CA GLY A 379 5.47 11.08 -5.44
C GLY A 379 6.24 9.82 -5.72
N ASP A 380 5.57 8.70 -5.53
CA ASP A 380 6.11 7.39 -5.85
C ASP A 380 5.70 6.94 -7.26
N SER A 381 5.95 5.67 -7.57
CA SER A 381 5.60 5.09 -8.87
C SER A 381 4.12 5.19 -9.24
N THR A 382 3.22 5.41 -8.27
CA THR A 382 1.80 5.61 -8.54
C THR A 382 1.52 7.01 -9.11
N ALA A 383 2.28 8.05 -8.72
CA ALA A 383 2.23 9.37 -9.37
C ALA A 383 2.75 9.29 -10.80
N ARG A 384 3.87 8.56 -11.00
CA ARG A 384 4.46 8.34 -12.32
C ARG A 384 3.44 7.75 -13.30
N GLN A 385 2.61 6.83 -12.83
CA GLN A 385 1.57 6.21 -13.64
C GLN A 385 0.58 7.24 -14.24
N TRP A 386 0.25 8.31 -13.52
CA TRP A 386 -0.61 9.38 -14.04
C TRP A 386 0.10 10.22 -15.09
N PHE A 387 1.39 10.51 -14.90
CA PHE A 387 2.21 11.16 -15.90
C PHE A 387 2.27 10.33 -17.18
N GLU A 388 2.56 9.04 -17.06
CA GLU A 388 2.62 8.10 -18.20
C GLU A 388 1.28 7.98 -18.91
N TYR A 389 0.18 7.96 -18.15
CA TYR A 389 -1.17 7.98 -18.72
C TYR A 389 -1.38 9.24 -19.56
N LEU A 390 -1.21 10.43 -19.00
CA LEU A 390 -1.44 11.68 -19.75
C LEU A 390 -0.48 11.82 -20.95
N ASN A 391 0.79 11.48 -20.79
CA ASN A 391 1.77 11.51 -21.88
C ASN A 391 1.44 10.52 -23.02
N THR A 392 0.71 9.44 -22.73
CA THR A 392 0.27 8.46 -23.74
C THR A 392 -1.02 8.92 -24.43
N PHE A 393 -1.97 9.51 -23.68
CA PHE A 393 -3.31 9.80 -24.18
C PHE A 393 -3.50 11.23 -24.70
N VAL A 394 -2.58 12.17 -24.42
CA VAL A 394 -2.60 13.51 -25.00
C VAL A 394 -1.62 13.54 -26.18
N PRO A 395 -2.10 13.65 -27.44
CA PRO A 395 -1.32 13.32 -28.64
C PRO A 395 -0.11 14.24 -28.87
N ASP A 396 -0.22 15.52 -28.50
CA ASP A 396 0.81 16.53 -28.80
C ASP A 396 1.83 16.72 -27.66
N LEU A 397 1.67 16.00 -26.55
CA LEU A 397 2.69 15.96 -25.50
C LEU A 397 3.93 15.22 -26.00
N LYS A 398 5.05 15.92 -25.98
CA LYS A 398 6.37 15.36 -26.32
C LYS A 398 7.24 15.31 -25.09
N GLU A 399 7.62 14.11 -24.70
CA GLU A 399 8.55 13.90 -23.59
C GLU A 399 9.96 14.37 -23.97
N PHE A 400 10.54 15.23 -23.13
CA PHE A 400 11.93 15.62 -23.20
C PHE A 400 12.79 14.61 -22.43
N ASN A 401 13.74 14.00 -23.12
CA ASN A 401 14.69 13.09 -22.48
C ASN A 401 15.68 13.88 -21.60
N LEU A 402 15.45 13.87 -20.29
CA LEU A 402 16.32 14.50 -19.29
C LEU A 402 17.51 13.60 -18.87
N GLY A 403 17.76 12.48 -19.56
CA GLY A 403 18.78 11.50 -19.19
C GLY A 403 18.45 10.74 -17.89
N SER A 404 17.20 10.80 -17.45
CA SER A 404 16.76 10.19 -16.20
C SER A 404 16.61 8.67 -16.33
N PRO A 405 17.03 7.87 -15.32
CA PRO A 405 16.80 6.44 -15.35
C PRO A 405 15.32 6.08 -15.48
N LYS A 406 15.04 4.94 -16.13
CA LYS A 406 13.69 4.40 -16.24
C LYS A 406 13.05 4.23 -14.85
N ASN A 407 11.80 4.68 -14.73
CA ASN A 407 10.93 4.67 -13.54
C ASN A 407 11.25 5.67 -12.41
N VAL A 408 12.25 6.54 -12.54
CA VAL A 408 12.69 7.44 -11.45
C VAL A 408 12.21 8.88 -11.61
N GLY A 409 12.32 9.42 -12.83
CA GLY A 409 12.24 10.86 -13.07
C GLY A 409 13.56 11.59 -12.75
N PRO A 410 13.59 12.93 -12.87
CA PRO A 410 12.49 13.78 -13.30
C PRO A 410 12.07 13.51 -14.76
N TYR A 411 10.77 13.61 -15.03
CA TYR A 411 10.20 13.58 -16.38
C TYR A 411 9.55 14.91 -16.70
N LEU A 412 9.57 15.25 -17.99
CA LEU A 412 9.06 16.49 -18.54
C LEU A 412 8.41 16.20 -19.89
N SER A 413 7.14 16.54 -20.06
CA SER A 413 6.48 16.51 -21.36
C SER A 413 5.82 17.84 -21.66
N VAL A 414 5.96 18.28 -22.91
CA VAL A 414 5.50 19.61 -23.35
C VAL A 414 4.64 19.46 -24.59
N ASP A 415 3.51 20.14 -24.56
CA ASP A 415 2.72 20.48 -25.74
C ASP A 415 2.86 21.99 -25.94
N SER A 416 3.61 22.37 -26.98
CA SER A 416 3.89 23.78 -27.25
C SER A 416 2.74 24.50 -27.94
N GLU A 417 1.83 23.77 -28.58
CA GLU A 417 0.68 24.35 -29.28
C GLU A 417 -0.40 24.79 -28.27
N HIS A 418 -0.68 23.95 -27.29
CA HIS A 418 -1.69 24.20 -26.26
C HIS A 418 -1.09 24.75 -24.95
N ASN A 419 0.22 24.99 -24.91
CA ASN A 419 0.95 25.48 -23.73
C ASN A 419 0.73 24.59 -22.49
N ILE A 420 0.87 23.27 -22.65
CA ILE A 420 0.73 22.28 -21.58
C ILE A 420 2.11 21.81 -21.15
N LEU A 421 2.34 21.76 -19.84
CA LEU A 421 3.57 21.27 -19.25
C LEU A 421 3.29 20.22 -18.18
N LEU A 422 3.70 18.97 -18.42
CA LEU A 422 3.65 17.92 -17.41
C LEU A 422 5.04 17.69 -16.81
N LYS A 423 5.09 17.57 -15.50
CA LYS A 423 6.30 17.24 -14.74
C LYS A 423 6.03 16.10 -13.79
N TYR A 424 6.90 15.11 -13.77
CA TYR A 424 6.93 14.11 -12.69
C TYR A 424 8.29 14.13 -12.00
N ARG A 425 8.29 14.04 -10.68
CA ARG A 425 9.49 13.87 -9.87
C ARG A 425 9.21 12.93 -8.71
N CYS A 426 10.13 12.01 -8.46
CA CYS A 426 10.01 11.15 -7.29
C CYS A 426 10.16 11.93 -5.98
N HIS A 427 9.48 11.50 -4.92
CA HIS A 427 9.69 12.06 -3.59
C HIS A 427 11.10 11.72 -3.06
N GLY A 428 11.60 12.49 -2.09
CA GLY A 428 12.90 12.24 -1.42
C GLY A 428 12.94 10.92 -0.64
N PRO A 429 14.12 10.49 -0.17
CA PRO A 429 14.28 9.18 0.46
C PRO A 429 13.37 8.98 1.69
N PRO A 430 12.94 7.74 1.98
CA PRO A 430 13.36 6.47 1.38
C PRO A 430 12.64 6.17 0.05
N ILE A 431 13.38 5.70 -0.96
CA ILE A 431 12.83 5.33 -2.29
C ILE A 431 13.11 3.85 -2.57
N ARG A 432 12.09 3.07 -2.97
CA ARG A 432 12.17 1.59 -3.07
C ARG A 432 12.19 1.01 -4.50
N PHE A 433 12.26 1.85 -5.53
CA PHE A 433 12.43 1.40 -6.92
C PHE A 433 13.91 1.50 -7.37
N SER A 434 14.15 1.79 -8.65
CA SER A 434 15.47 2.01 -9.25
C SER A 434 16.32 3.07 -8.53
N THR A 435 17.64 2.99 -8.73
CA THR A 435 18.63 3.93 -8.21
C THR A 435 18.36 5.37 -8.65
N VAL A 436 18.46 6.31 -7.71
CA VAL A 436 18.23 7.75 -7.92
C VAL A 436 19.53 8.50 -7.69
N ALA A 437 19.88 9.42 -8.59
CA ALA A 437 21.06 10.28 -8.39
C ALA A 437 20.90 11.14 -7.13
N ALA A 438 21.99 11.37 -6.40
CA ALA A 438 21.96 12.12 -5.15
C ALA A 438 21.46 13.57 -5.34
N SER A 439 21.67 14.16 -6.52
CA SER A 439 21.16 15.48 -6.91
C SER A 439 19.63 15.52 -7.06
N GLU A 440 19.02 14.38 -7.40
CA GLU A 440 17.57 14.27 -7.64
C GLU A 440 16.77 13.86 -6.41
N LEU A 441 17.44 13.65 -5.26
CA LEU A 441 16.81 13.37 -3.97
C LEU A 441 16.19 14.64 -3.37
N ARG A 442 15.13 15.11 -4.01
CA ARG A 442 14.41 16.33 -3.65
C ARG A 442 13.16 15.99 -2.85
N TYR A 443 12.99 16.62 -1.69
CA TYR A 443 11.78 16.45 -0.89
C TYR A 443 10.62 17.26 -1.48
N VAL A 444 9.41 16.68 -1.46
CA VAL A 444 8.21 17.32 -1.99
C VAL A 444 7.99 18.71 -1.38
N ALA A 445 8.16 18.85 -0.07
CA ALA A 445 8.05 20.13 0.62
C ALA A 445 9.03 21.20 0.09
N ASN A 446 10.28 20.82 -0.22
CA ASN A 446 11.26 21.76 -0.78
C ASN A 446 10.88 22.20 -2.20
N GLU A 447 10.37 21.27 -3.01
CA GLU A 447 9.91 21.59 -4.36
C GLU A 447 8.71 22.54 -4.30
N LEU A 448 7.72 22.27 -3.44
CA LEU A 448 6.56 23.14 -3.23
C LEU A 448 6.94 24.54 -2.71
N ALA A 449 7.96 24.64 -1.85
CA ALA A 449 8.46 25.92 -1.35
C ALA A 449 9.04 26.80 -2.46
N GLY A 450 9.65 26.19 -3.49
CA GLY A 450 10.21 26.88 -4.64
C GLY A 450 9.22 27.18 -5.77
N LEU A 451 7.96 26.72 -5.67
CA LEU A 451 6.96 26.95 -6.72
C LEU A 451 6.31 28.34 -6.57
N PRO A 452 6.15 29.09 -7.68
CA PRO A 452 5.38 30.32 -7.67
C PRO A 452 3.89 30.07 -7.41
N GLY A 453 3.35 28.94 -7.90
CA GLY A 453 1.91 28.65 -7.88
C GLY A 453 1.13 29.50 -8.89
N GLY A 454 -0.19 29.53 -8.72
CA GLY A 454 -1.10 30.39 -9.48
C GLY A 454 -2.24 29.62 -10.15
N PRO A 455 -3.13 30.32 -10.87
CA PRO A 455 -4.33 29.73 -11.48
C PRO A 455 -4.04 28.64 -12.52
N ASP A 456 -2.84 28.67 -13.12
CA ASP A 456 -2.42 27.70 -14.12
C ASP A 456 -1.55 26.58 -13.57
N THR A 457 -1.24 26.60 -12.26
CA THR A 457 -0.44 25.57 -11.61
C THR A 457 -1.34 24.53 -10.96
N VAL A 458 -1.13 23.27 -11.33
CA VAL A 458 -1.81 22.11 -10.76
C VAL A 458 -0.77 21.20 -10.11
N ILE A 459 -1.03 20.73 -8.91
CA ILE A 459 -0.10 19.92 -8.12
C ILE A 459 -0.78 18.61 -7.75
N LEU A 460 -0.10 17.49 -7.97
CA LEU A 460 -0.48 16.17 -7.49
C LEU A 460 0.60 15.66 -6.53
N VAL A 461 0.18 15.20 -5.35
CA VAL A 461 1.05 14.55 -4.37
C VAL A 461 0.54 13.14 -4.05
N THR A 462 1.43 12.15 -4.12
CA THR A 462 1.19 10.79 -3.60
C THR A 462 2.46 10.25 -2.96
N VAL A 463 2.41 9.94 -1.67
CA VAL A 463 3.57 9.46 -0.92
C VAL A 463 3.05 8.43 0.06
N TRP A 464 3.27 7.13 -0.19
CA TRP A 464 2.87 6.08 0.76
C TRP A 464 3.63 4.76 0.54
N SER A 465 3.81 4.32 -0.72
CA SER A 465 4.28 2.97 -1.04
C SER A 465 5.70 2.65 -0.55
N HIS A 466 6.49 3.68 -0.23
CA HIS A 466 7.85 3.53 0.29
C HIS A 466 7.96 3.63 1.82
N PHE A 467 6.84 3.81 2.53
CA PHE A 467 6.80 4.07 3.97
C PHE A 467 6.27 2.90 4.81
N SER A 468 5.69 1.88 4.16
CA SER A 468 5.00 0.75 4.81
C SER A 468 5.80 -0.03 5.87
N THR A 469 7.14 -0.05 5.79
CA THR A 469 7.97 -0.77 6.79
C THR A 469 8.47 0.11 7.93
N PHE A 470 8.29 1.43 7.86
CA PHE A 470 8.76 2.34 8.89
C PHE A 470 7.70 2.57 9.96
N PRO A 471 8.08 2.94 11.20
CA PRO A 471 7.14 3.45 12.19
C PRO A 471 6.33 4.60 11.59
N VAL A 472 5.04 4.68 11.94
CA VAL A 472 4.09 5.61 11.29
C VAL A 472 4.44 7.06 11.58
N GLU A 473 5.14 7.33 12.68
CA GLU A 473 5.69 8.63 13.08
C GLU A 473 6.59 9.23 11.98
N VAL A 474 7.39 8.39 11.30
CA VAL A 474 8.20 8.81 10.14
C VAL A 474 7.30 9.37 9.04
N TYR A 475 6.17 8.70 8.80
CA TYR A 475 5.21 9.10 7.79
C TYR A 475 4.43 10.35 8.19
N ILE A 476 3.99 10.44 9.45
CA ILE A 476 3.34 11.63 10.02
C ILE A 476 4.25 12.85 9.82
N ARG A 477 5.53 12.73 10.17
CA ARG A 477 6.53 13.79 9.97
C ARG A 477 6.64 14.20 8.50
N ARG A 478 6.74 13.23 7.59
CA ARG A 478 6.78 13.49 6.14
C ARG A 478 5.58 14.30 5.70
N LEU A 479 4.38 13.89 6.12
CA LEU A 479 3.15 14.56 5.72
C LEU A 479 2.98 15.94 6.36
N ARG A 480 3.43 16.16 7.61
CA ARG A 480 3.46 17.49 8.24
C ARG A 480 4.26 18.49 7.42
N ASN A 481 5.45 18.09 6.99
CA ASN A 481 6.31 18.93 6.16
C ASN A 481 5.66 19.27 4.82
N ILE A 482 5.02 18.29 4.18
CA ILE A 482 4.27 18.50 2.92
C ILE A 482 3.07 19.43 3.16
N ARG A 483 2.28 19.19 4.21
CA ARG A 483 1.13 20.01 4.59
C ARG A 483 1.51 21.46 4.80
N ARG A 484 2.57 21.71 5.59
CA ARG A 484 3.08 23.06 5.83
C ARG A 484 3.48 23.76 4.53
N ALA A 485 4.18 23.06 3.64
CA ALA A 485 4.58 23.62 2.35
C ALA A 485 3.38 23.90 1.42
N ILE A 486 2.35 23.04 1.42
CA ILE A 486 1.08 23.29 0.71
C ILE A 486 0.40 24.55 1.25
N LEU A 487 0.24 24.67 2.57
CA LEU A 487 -0.42 25.82 3.17
C LEU A 487 0.31 27.13 2.84
N GLN A 488 1.64 27.13 2.93
CA GLN A 488 2.44 28.30 2.53
C GLN A 488 2.29 28.61 1.04
N LEU A 489 2.19 27.59 0.18
CA LEU A 489 1.95 27.76 -1.25
C LEU A 489 0.58 28.38 -1.53
N LEU A 490 -0.45 27.93 -0.86
CA LEU A 490 -1.80 28.45 -1.04
C LEU A 490 -1.97 29.84 -0.44
N ASP A 491 -1.19 30.19 0.59
CA ASP A 491 -1.13 31.55 1.11
C ASP A 491 -0.53 32.52 0.07
N ARG A 492 0.60 32.17 -0.57
CA ARG A 492 1.20 33.01 -1.63
C ARG A 492 0.43 32.99 -2.95
N ALA A 493 -0.23 31.88 -3.27
CA ALA A 493 -0.87 31.64 -4.55
C ALA A 493 -2.17 30.84 -4.39
N PRO A 494 -3.25 31.46 -3.89
CA PRO A 494 -4.49 30.78 -3.47
C PRO A 494 -5.28 30.14 -4.61
N LYS A 495 -4.97 30.47 -5.87
CA LYS A 495 -5.61 29.88 -7.05
C LYS A 495 -4.91 28.60 -7.54
N THR A 496 -3.86 28.14 -6.86
CA THR A 496 -3.18 26.87 -7.18
C THR A 496 -4.09 25.70 -6.84
N LEU A 497 -4.26 24.75 -7.76
CA LEU A 497 -5.00 23.52 -7.47
C LEU A 497 -4.06 22.45 -6.92
N VAL A 498 -4.42 21.86 -5.77
CA VAL A 498 -3.60 20.84 -5.10
C VAL A 498 -4.43 19.58 -4.88
N PHE A 499 -3.93 18.47 -5.40
CA PHE A 499 -4.51 17.14 -5.33
C PHE A 499 -3.63 16.24 -4.46
N ILE A 500 -4.28 15.51 -3.56
CA ILE A 500 -3.68 14.45 -2.77
C ILE A 500 -4.31 13.13 -3.24
N ARG A 501 -3.51 12.23 -3.78
CA ARG A 501 -3.96 10.87 -4.11
C ARG A 501 -3.70 9.97 -2.90
N THR A 502 -4.73 9.21 -2.52
CA THR A 502 -4.69 8.24 -1.42
C THR A 502 -3.89 6.99 -1.77
N ALA A 503 -3.63 6.13 -0.78
CA ALA A 503 -3.11 4.79 -1.07
C ALA A 503 -4.11 3.97 -1.88
N ASN A 504 -3.66 2.86 -2.47
CA ASN A 504 -4.54 1.89 -3.14
C ASN A 504 -4.19 0.45 -2.78
N LEU A 505 -5.12 -0.46 -3.02
CA LEU A 505 -4.93 -1.88 -2.80
C LEU A 505 -3.93 -2.47 -3.81
N GLN A 506 -3.24 -3.54 -3.42
CA GLN A 506 -2.29 -4.24 -4.30
C GLN A 506 -2.39 -5.77 -4.22
N ALA A 507 -1.78 -6.47 -5.16
CA ALA A 507 -1.67 -7.93 -5.10
C ALA A 507 -0.79 -8.32 -3.91
N LEU A 508 -1.20 -9.33 -3.14
CA LEU A 508 -0.43 -9.82 -1.99
C LEU A 508 -0.03 -11.26 -2.20
N ASP A 509 1.25 -11.53 -1.96
CA ASP A 509 1.83 -12.85 -1.77
C ASP A 509 2.53 -12.86 -0.38
N PRO A 510 3.14 -13.98 0.05
CA PRO A 510 3.79 -14.04 1.35
C PRO A 510 4.88 -12.98 1.53
N GLU A 511 5.68 -12.70 0.50
CA GLU A 511 6.75 -11.72 0.58
C GLU A 511 6.19 -10.28 0.58
N VAL A 512 5.33 -9.94 -0.38
CA VAL A 512 4.71 -8.61 -0.50
C VAL A 512 3.92 -8.25 0.75
N SER A 513 3.28 -9.23 1.41
CA SER A 513 2.59 -9.00 2.69
C SER A 513 3.53 -8.43 3.77
N LEU A 514 4.79 -8.88 3.85
CA LEU A 514 5.73 -8.41 4.87
C LEU A 514 6.26 -7.00 4.61
N PHE A 515 6.30 -6.58 3.35
CA PHE A 515 6.89 -5.31 2.94
C PHE A 515 5.88 -4.23 2.57
N ASN A 516 4.77 -4.59 1.93
CA ASN A 516 3.77 -3.68 1.37
C ASN A 516 2.33 -4.21 1.59
N SER A 517 2.02 -4.87 2.71
CA SER A 517 0.64 -5.28 3.02
C SER A 517 -0.36 -4.12 2.87
N ASP A 518 -1.57 -4.44 2.41
CA ASP A 518 -2.69 -3.51 2.40
C ASP A 518 -3.06 -3.02 3.81
N TRP A 519 -2.73 -3.78 4.87
CA TRP A 519 -2.93 -3.32 6.25
C TRP A 519 -2.03 -2.13 6.58
N PHE A 520 -0.75 -2.18 6.18
CA PHE A 520 0.14 -1.03 6.30
C PHE A 520 -0.39 0.14 5.46
N SER A 521 -0.84 -0.14 4.24
CA SER A 521 -1.34 0.86 3.30
C SER A 521 -2.59 1.57 3.84
N LEU A 522 -3.53 0.84 4.46
CA LEU A 522 -4.71 1.40 5.12
C LEU A 522 -4.34 2.34 6.27
N GLN A 523 -3.35 1.96 7.09
CA GLN A 523 -2.93 2.81 8.21
C GLN A 523 -2.28 4.10 7.71
N LEU A 524 -1.42 4.04 6.70
CA LEU A 524 -0.86 5.24 6.06
C LEU A 524 -1.97 6.08 5.43
N ASP A 525 -2.93 5.47 4.75
CA ASP A 525 -4.05 6.18 4.13
C ASP A 525 -4.94 6.91 5.14
N THR A 526 -5.22 6.26 6.28
CA THR A 526 -6.01 6.84 7.38
C THR A 526 -5.31 8.09 7.94
N VAL A 527 -4.00 8.01 8.15
CA VAL A 527 -3.19 9.16 8.60
C VAL A 527 -3.16 10.26 7.54
N LEU A 528 -3.00 9.91 6.26
CA LEU A 528 -3.01 10.87 5.15
C LEU A 528 -4.32 11.66 5.12
N ARG A 529 -5.46 10.96 5.17
CA ARG A 529 -6.79 11.61 5.17
C ARG A 529 -6.96 12.53 6.36
N ALA A 530 -6.57 12.10 7.56
CA ALA A 530 -6.67 12.91 8.76
C ALA A 530 -5.77 14.16 8.68
N MET A 531 -4.54 14.02 8.19
CA MET A 531 -3.57 15.12 8.06
C MET A 531 -4.06 16.24 7.14
N PHE A 532 -4.74 15.90 6.05
CA PHE A 532 -5.22 16.85 5.05
C PHE A 532 -6.70 17.21 5.19
N LYS A 533 -7.39 16.66 6.20
CA LYS A 533 -8.80 16.94 6.45
C LYS A 533 -9.04 18.42 6.71
N GLY A 534 -10.03 18.99 6.03
CA GLY A 534 -10.43 20.40 6.19
C GLY A 534 -9.48 21.40 5.53
N LEU A 535 -8.44 20.95 4.84
CA LEU A 535 -7.56 21.83 4.07
C LEU A 535 -8.12 22.08 2.66
N PRO A 536 -7.76 23.19 2.01
CA PRO A 536 -8.13 23.49 0.63
C PRO A 536 -7.34 22.63 -0.38
N VAL A 537 -7.49 21.30 -0.27
CA VAL A 537 -6.90 20.31 -1.17
C VAL A 537 -8.00 19.34 -1.64
N ILE A 538 -7.77 18.73 -2.79
CA ILE A 538 -8.70 17.76 -3.39
C ILE A 538 -8.16 16.35 -3.18
N LEU A 539 -8.92 15.50 -2.51
CA LEU A 539 -8.57 14.09 -2.34
C LEU A 539 -9.11 13.26 -3.50
N VAL A 540 -8.23 12.48 -4.15
CA VAL A 540 -8.62 11.45 -5.12
C VAL A 540 -8.50 10.09 -4.44
N ASP A 541 -9.65 9.48 -4.17
CA ASP A 541 -9.79 8.26 -3.37
C ASP A 541 -9.45 6.98 -4.14
N ALA A 542 -8.18 6.82 -4.43
CA ALA A 542 -7.63 5.63 -5.06
C ALA A 542 -7.90 4.32 -4.27
N TRP A 543 -8.14 4.41 -2.95
CA TRP A 543 -8.41 3.23 -2.12
C TRP A 543 -9.79 2.66 -2.45
N GLU A 544 -10.83 3.48 -2.35
CA GLU A 544 -12.18 3.05 -2.68
C GLU A 544 -12.35 2.78 -4.17
N MET A 545 -11.68 3.55 -5.04
CA MET A 545 -11.70 3.30 -6.49
C MET A 545 -11.05 1.97 -6.90
N THR A 546 -10.11 1.44 -6.12
CA THR A 546 -9.55 0.10 -6.38
C THR A 546 -10.37 -1.01 -5.71
N LEU A 547 -10.90 -0.76 -4.50
CA LEU A 547 -11.76 -1.73 -3.80
C LEU A 547 -13.10 -1.95 -4.51
N ALA A 548 -13.71 -0.89 -5.04
CA ALA A 548 -15.02 -0.95 -5.66
C ALA A 548 -15.02 -1.55 -7.08
N HIS A 549 -13.87 -1.59 -7.76
CA HIS A 549 -13.78 -2.11 -9.12
C HIS A 549 -13.64 -3.64 -9.13
N SER A 550 -14.17 -4.30 -10.16
CA SER A 550 -14.05 -5.74 -10.38
C SER A 550 -12.65 -6.25 -10.76
N LEU A 551 -11.72 -5.36 -11.11
CA LEU A 551 -10.39 -5.74 -11.58
C LEU A 551 -9.48 -6.14 -10.42
N PRO A 552 -8.43 -6.95 -10.67
CA PRO A 552 -7.49 -7.34 -9.64
C PRO A 552 -6.86 -6.15 -8.92
N HIS A 553 -6.65 -6.30 -7.62
CA HIS A 553 -5.86 -5.36 -6.84
C HIS A 553 -4.40 -5.40 -7.31
N GLU A 554 -3.86 -4.27 -7.74
CA GLU A 554 -2.50 -4.14 -8.25
C GLU A 554 -1.90 -2.82 -7.74
N LEU A 555 -0.61 -2.83 -7.35
CA LEU A 555 0.08 -1.62 -6.88
C LEU A 555 0.00 -0.49 -7.92
N HIS A 556 0.10 -0.86 -9.20
CA HIS A 556 -0.18 -0.02 -10.36
C HIS A 556 -1.51 -0.46 -10.97
N PRO A 557 -2.65 0.15 -10.59
CA PRO A 557 -3.96 -0.26 -11.07
C PRO A 557 -4.07 -0.23 -12.61
N GLN A 558 -4.94 -1.07 -13.15
CA GLN A 558 -5.14 -1.16 -14.60
C GLN A 558 -5.68 0.14 -15.22
N PRO A 559 -5.48 0.36 -16.54
CA PRO A 559 -5.75 1.65 -17.18
C PRO A 559 -7.15 2.23 -16.99
N ILE A 560 -8.19 1.39 -16.86
CA ILE A 560 -9.57 1.88 -16.66
C ILE A 560 -9.78 2.54 -15.29
N ILE A 561 -9.12 2.03 -14.24
CA ILE A 561 -9.14 2.63 -12.91
C ILE A 561 -8.35 3.94 -12.93
N VAL A 562 -7.16 3.93 -13.55
CA VAL A 562 -6.32 5.14 -13.71
C VAL A 562 -7.08 6.22 -14.49
N LYS A 563 -7.75 5.84 -15.59
CA LYS A 563 -8.61 6.76 -16.36
C LYS A 563 -9.67 7.41 -15.48
N ASN A 564 -10.36 6.63 -14.64
CA ASN A 564 -11.37 7.19 -13.75
C ASN A 564 -10.77 8.14 -12.70
N MET A 565 -9.59 7.84 -12.18
CA MET A 565 -8.88 8.77 -11.28
C MET A 565 -8.51 10.08 -12.01
N ILE A 566 -8.06 9.98 -13.27
CA ILE A 566 -7.78 11.13 -14.13
C ILE A 566 -9.06 11.91 -14.47
N ASN A 567 -10.20 11.23 -14.69
CA ASN A 567 -11.49 11.89 -14.89
C ASN A 567 -11.88 12.76 -13.68
N VAL A 568 -11.69 12.26 -12.46
CA VAL A 568 -11.90 13.06 -11.24
C VAL A 568 -10.95 14.25 -11.20
N PHE A 569 -9.66 14.02 -11.47
CA PHE A 569 -8.63 15.07 -11.52
C PHE A 569 -8.98 16.18 -12.52
N LEU A 570 -9.30 15.83 -13.77
CA LEU A 570 -9.65 16.78 -14.83
C LEU A 570 -10.98 17.49 -14.55
N SER A 571 -11.98 16.79 -13.99
CA SER A 571 -13.28 17.41 -13.64
C SER A 571 -13.15 18.56 -12.63
N HIS A 572 -12.12 18.56 -11.80
CA HIS A 572 -11.81 19.66 -10.89
C HIS A 572 -11.03 20.80 -11.57
N ILE A 573 -10.21 20.50 -12.59
CA ILE A 573 -9.44 21.50 -13.34
C ILE A 573 -10.36 22.29 -14.29
N CYS A 574 -11.27 21.59 -14.97
CA CYS A 574 -12.20 22.14 -15.93
C CYS A 574 -13.65 21.71 -15.59
N PRO A 575 -14.27 22.31 -14.56
CA PRO A 575 -15.65 21.97 -14.20
C PRO A 575 -16.63 22.31 -15.34
N ASP A 576 -17.65 21.47 -15.53
CA ASP A 576 -18.68 21.69 -16.54
C ASP A 576 -19.40 23.01 -16.25
N ARG A 577 -19.26 23.98 -17.16
CA ARG A 577 -19.81 25.34 -17.03
C ARG A 577 -21.34 25.37 -17.07
N LYS A 578 -22.02 24.24 -17.31
CA LYS A 578 -23.48 24.17 -17.43
C LYS A 578 -24.26 24.20 -16.10
N LYS A 579 -23.62 24.38 -14.94
CA LYS A 579 -24.30 24.50 -13.65
C LYS A 579 -23.69 25.60 -12.75
N HIS A 580 -23.83 26.85 -13.17
CA HIS A 580 -23.88 28.00 -12.26
C HIS A 580 -25.16 28.79 -12.47
#